data_AF-A0A1Q8QIW8-F1
#
_entry.id   AF-A0A1Q8QIW8-F1
#
_cell.length_a   1.000
_cell.length_b   1.000
_cell.length_c   1.000
_cell.angle_alpha   90.00
_cell.angle_beta   90.00
_cell.angle_gamma   90.00
#
_symmetry.space_group_name_H-M   'P 1'
#
loop_
_entity.id
_entity.type
_entity.pdbx_description
1 polymer ?
#
loop_
_entity_poly.entity_id
_entity_poly.type
_entity_poly.pdbx_seq_one_letter_code
_entity_poly.pdbx_strand_id
1 'polypeptide(L)'
;MARRATFIKSLRATEAGRERTLVLGAPFEILPDGPDRRPDARRLPAISQALTLTGYTAGALLPDEAAYLKSAQAPIPAGFTVADTTPRTTVVEAAGTTIGIVFFPPPPDLTKPAPPAIGDAVAKAARELRTKAKLVIGLSGLGMMDEEAFLTAHPDALDVLLGSGINAGNAGKAGPGGKTLWARAYTRGKTVNRLDLLALPGAADFTWTPNGTFKAEVINLDETFPADPDIKKLFE
;
A
#
# COMPACT_ATOMS: atom_id res chain seq x y z
N MET A 1 2.55 15.17 -1.67
CA MET A 1 3.83 14.44 -1.81
C MET A 1 4.95 15.07 -0.98
N ALA A 2 5.30 16.34 -1.15
CA ALA A 2 6.38 16.96 -0.36
C ALA A 2 6.19 16.84 1.18
N ARG A 3 4.99 17.15 1.69
CA ARG A 3 4.67 16.96 3.12
C ARG A 3 4.69 15.49 3.57
N ARG A 4 4.26 14.58 2.68
CA ARG A 4 4.30 13.12 2.90
C ARG A 4 5.73 12.65 3.14
N ALA A 5 6.66 13.12 2.32
CA ALA A 5 8.08 12.80 2.46
C ALA A 5 8.65 13.33 3.78
N THR A 6 8.32 14.56 4.18
CA THR A 6 8.71 15.09 5.49
C THR A 6 8.22 14.23 6.65
N PHE A 7 6.94 13.86 6.63
CA PHE A 7 6.37 12.98 7.66
C PHE A 7 7.10 11.63 7.71
N ILE A 8 7.29 10.98 6.56
CA ILE A 8 8.02 9.69 6.49
C ILE A 8 9.46 9.83 6.97
N LYS A 9 10.16 10.91 6.60
CA LYS A 9 11.52 11.22 7.08
C LYS A 9 11.53 11.37 8.61
N SER A 10 10.52 12.02 9.20
CA SER A 10 10.42 12.15 10.67
C SER A 10 10.25 10.80 11.37
N LEU A 11 9.48 9.86 10.80
CA LEU A 11 9.36 8.51 11.35
C LEU A 11 10.71 7.78 11.34
N ARG A 12 11.40 7.82 10.19
CA ARG A 12 12.71 7.18 10.00
C ARG A 12 13.85 7.82 10.78
N ALA A 13 13.71 9.08 11.20
CA ALA A 13 14.72 9.76 12.00
C ALA A 13 14.79 9.21 13.44
N THR A 14 13.69 8.64 13.94
CA THR A 14 13.65 8.04 15.29
C THR A 14 14.38 6.70 15.34
N GLU A 15 14.92 6.34 16.51
CA GLU A 15 15.53 5.02 16.71
C GLU A 15 14.53 3.88 16.48
N ALA A 16 13.29 4.06 16.94
CA ALA A 16 12.23 3.08 16.76
C ALA A 16 11.82 2.88 15.29
N GLY A 17 11.93 3.90 14.45
CA GLY A 17 11.48 3.87 13.06
C GLY A 17 12.55 3.60 12.01
N ARG A 18 13.83 3.92 12.28
CA ARG A 18 14.91 3.94 11.27
C ARG A 18 15.01 2.69 10.39
N GLU A 19 14.88 1.50 10.98
CA GLU A 19 14.96 0.22 10.28
C GLU A 19 13.64 -0.54 10.25
N ARG A 20 12.58 0.04 10.83
CA ARG A 20 11.27 -0.62 11.02
C ARG A 20 10.13 0.06 10.25
N THR A 21 10.34 1.26 9.73
CA THR A 21 9.32 1.98 8.96
C THR A 21 9.31 1.49 7.50
N LEU A 22 8.27 0.73 7.16
CA LEU A 22 7.92 0.43 5.79
C LEU A 22 7.03 1.54 5.20
N VAL A 23 7.29 1.88 3.94
CA VAL A 23 6.42 2.79 3.18
C VAL A 23 5.86 2.00 2.01
N LEU A 24 4.55 1.79 2.03
CA LEU A 24 3.86 0.90 1.10
C LEU A 24 2.82 1.68 0.30
N GLY A 25 2.78 1.48 -1.01
CA GLY A 25 1.81 2.10 -1.91
C GLY A 25 0.94 1.04 -2.59
N ALA A 26 -0.36 1.02 -2.29
CA ALA A 26 -1.33 0.30 -3.11
C ALA A 26 -1.53 1.04 -4.45
N PRO A 27 -2.19 0.42 -5.46
CA PRO A 27 -2.45 1.08 -6.74
C PRO A 27 -3.16 2.43 -6.61
N PHE A 28 -3.18 3.23 -7.68
CA PHE A 28 -3.76 4.58 -7.77
C PHE A 28 -2.91 5.72 -7.17
N GLU A 29 -1.57 5.57 -7.17
CA GLU A 29 -0.64 6.66 -6.82
C GLU A 29 -0.38 7.62 -8.00
N ILE A 30 -0.65 7.20 -9.24
CA ILE A 30 -0.46 7.99 -10.46
C ILE A 30 -1.79 8.43 -11.05
N LEU A 31 -2.71 7.48 -11.25
CA LEU A 31 -4.05 7.73 -11.80
C LEU A 31 -5.10 7.65 -10.69
N PRO A 32 -6.10 8.53 -10.69
CA PRO A 32 -7.21 8.41 -9.74
C PRO A 32 -8.09 7.20 -10.06
N ASP A 33 -8.70 6.65 -9.02
CA ASP A 33 -9.67 5.54 -9.04
C ASP A 33 -11.12 6.00 -9.29
N GLY A 34 -11.32 7.26 -9.64
CA GLY A 34 -12.64 7.90 -9.74
C GLY A 34 -12.68 9.05 -10.76
N PRO A 35 -13.69 9.95 -10.68
CA PRO A 35 -13.91 11.00 -11.67
C PRO A 35 -12.90 12.15 -11.61
N ASP A 36 -11.92 12.08 -10.70
CA ASP A 36 -10.90 13.10 -10.55
C ASP A 36 -10.06 13.23 -11.83
N ARG A 37 -9.59 14.45 -12.09
CA ARG A 37 -8.81 14.74 -13.29
C ARG A 37 -7.45 14.03 -13.20
N ARG A 38 -7.07 13.34 -14.28
CA ARG A 38 -5.70 12.80 -14.45
C ARG A 38 -4.66 13.93 -14.28
N PRO A 39 -3.50 13.65 -13.67
CA PRO A 39 -2.44 14.65 -13.59
C PRO A 39 -1.97 15.04 -15.00
N ASP A 40 -1.55 16.29 -15.18
CA ASP A 40 -0.95 16.76 -16.43
C ASP A 40 0.28 15.90 -16.76
N ALA A 41 0.33 15.34 -17.98
CA ALA A 41 1.40 14.48 -18.45
C ALA A 41 2.79 15.10 -18.26
N ARG A 42 2.91 16.43 -18.39
CA ARG A 42 4.18 17.16 -18.20
C ARG A 42 4.71 17.10 -16.76
N ARG A 43 3.85 16.79 -15.78
CA ARG A 43 4.23 16.66 -14.36
C ARG A 43 4.62 15.22 -13.99
N LEU A 44 4.40 14.23 -14.87
CA LEU A 44 4.65 12.83 -14.55
C LEU A 44 6.11 12.51 -14.22
N PRO A 45 7.13 13.07 -14.90
CA PRO A 45 8.52 12.87 -14.50
C PRO A 45 8.80 13.34 -13.07
N ALA A 46 8.28 14.52 -12.70
CA ALA A 46 8.39 15.07 -11.35
C ALA A 46 7.64 14.24 -10.30
N ILE A 47 6.44 13.74 -10.62
CA ILE A 47 5.67 12.82 -9.75
C ILE A 47 6.46 11.54 -9.52
N SER A 48 6.98 10.92 -10.58
CA SER A 48 7.75 9.68 -10.46
C SER A 48 9.02 9.85 -9.62
N GLN A 49 9.74 10.94 -9.85
CA GLN A 49 10.91 11.29 -9.05
C GLN A 49 10.55 11.58 -7.59
N ALA A 50 9.43 12.26 -7.32
CA ALA A 50 8.96 12.52 -5.96
C ALA A 50 8.59 11.22 -5.21
N LEU A 51 7.93 10.26 -5.87
CA LEU A 51 7.66 8.92 -5.29
C LEU A 51 8.97 8.18 -4.99
N THR A 52 9.93 8.24 -5.92
CA THR A 52 11.27 7.64 -5.74
C THR A 52 11.98 8.25 -4.52
N LEU A 53 12.02 9.58 -4.40
CA LEU A 53 12.65 10.28 -3.28
C LEU A 53 11.94 10.06 -1.94
N THR A 54 10.65 9.72 -1.95
CA THR A 54 9.91 9.33 -0.75
C THR A 54 10.44 8.01 -0.16
N GLY A 55 11.07 7.17 -0.99
CA GLY A 55 11.69 5.91 -0.58
C GLY A 55 10.66 4.87 -0.18
N TYR A 56 9.74 4.55 -1.09
CA TYR A 56 8.81 3.43 -0.91
C TYR A 56 9.59 2.12 -0.79
N THR A 57 9.25 1.31 0.22
CA THR A 57 9.77 -0.05 0.36
C THR A 57 9.21 -0.93 -0.75
N ALA A 58 7.91 -0.81 -1.01
CA ALA A 58 7.24 -1.46 -2.12
C ALA A 58 6.01 -0.64 -2.53
N GLY A 59 5.73 -0.60 -3.83
CA GLY A 59 4.50 -0.02 -4.37
C GLY A 59 3.93 -0.88 -5.48
N ALA A 60 2.63 -0.75 -5.73
CA ALA A 60 1.94 -1.35 -6.85
C ALA A 60 1.49 -0.25 -7.83
N LEU A 61 1.65 -0.51 -9.12
CA LEU A 61 1.02 0.28 -10.19
C LEU A 61 0.09 -0.61 -10.99
N LEU A 62 -1.04 -0.08 -11.41
CA LEU A 62 -1.83 -0.72 -12.47
C LEU A 62 -1.10 -0.62 -13.82
N PRO A 63 -1.41 -1.51 -14.78
CA PRO A 63 -0.86 -1.44 -16.14
C PRO A 63 -1.13 -0.11 -16.85
N ASP A 64 -2.27 0.54 -16.60
CA ASP A 64 -2.64 1.83 -17.19
C ASP A 64 -1.88 3.00 -16.54
N GLU A 65 -1.60 2.96 -15.23
CA GLU A 65 -0.70 3.89 -14.54
C GLU A 65 0.71 3.83 -15.13
N ALA A 66 1.23 2.62 -15.32
CA ALA A 66 2.54 2.41 -15.94
C ALA A 66 2.58 2.87 -17.41
N ALA A 67 1.51 2.61 -18.17
CA ALA A 67 1.37 3.10 -19.54
C ALA A 67 1.31 4.64 -19.60
N TYR A 68 0.64 5.27 -18.63
CA TYR A 68 0.54 6.73 -18.59
C TYR A 68 1.89 7.39 -18.27
N LEU A 69 2.65 6.84 -17.31
CA LEU A 69 4.04 7.26 -17.06
C LEU A 69 4.90 7.16 -18.32
N LYS A 70 4.83 6.00 -19.00
CA LYS A 70 5.56 5.77 -20.25
C LYS A 70 5.19 6.78 -21.34
N SER A 71 3.92 7.15 -21.47
CA SER A 71 3.46 8.12 -22.47
C SER A 71 4.12 9.51 -22.33
N ALA A 72 4.55 9.86 -21.11
CA ALA A 72 5.25 11.10 -20.80
C ALA A 72 6.76 10.93 -20.60
N GLN A 73 7.33 9.79 -21.02
CA GLN A 73 8.74 9.44 -20.81
C GLN A 73 9.16 9.52 -19.33
N ALA A 74 8.21 9.35 -18.41
CA ALA A 74 8.47 9.27 -16.99
C ALA A 74 8.84 7.83 -16.62
N PRO A 75 9.89 7.60 -15.82
CA PRO A 75 10.24 6.26 -15.36
C PRO A 75 9.18 5.73 -14.40
N ILE A 76 9.13 4.41 -14.21
CA ILE A 76 8.43 3.81 -13.06
C ILE A 76 9.19 4.23 -11.78
N PRO A 77 8.51 4.70 -10.72
CA PRO A 77 9.17 5.09 -9.49
C PRO A 77 9.92 3.92 -8.87
N ALA A 78 11.09 4.17 -8.26
CA ALA A 78 11.85 3.12 -7.59
C ALA A 78 11.02 2.47 -6.47
N GLY A 79 11.11 1.14 -6.36
CA GLY A 79 10.33 0.35 -5.41
C GLY A 79 8.92 -0.03 -5.87
N PHE A 80 8.44 0.46 -7.02
CA PHE A 80 7.13 0.09 -7.55
C PHE A 80 7.20 -1.10 -8.50
N THR A 81 6.22 -1.99 -8.38
CA THR A 81 5.98 -3.14 -9.25
C THR A 81 4.71 -2.91 -10.04
N VAL A 82 4.76 -3.12 -11.35
CA VAL A 82 3.55 -3.10 -12.19
C VAL A 82 2.80 -4.41 -11.96
N ALA A 83 1.54 -4.30 -11.56
CA ALA A 83 0.66 -5.44 -11.37
C ALA A 83 0.43 -6.18 -12.70
N ASP A 84 0.18 -7.47 -12.61
CA ASP A 84 -0.04 -8.37 -13.76
C ASP A 84 -1.31 -9.17 -13.53
N THR A 85 -1.71 -9.96 -14.51
CA THR A 85 -2.85 -10.89 -14.47
C THR A 85 -2.72 -11.97 -13.39
N THR A 86 -1.51 -12.22 -12.89
CA THR A 86 -1.23 -13.13 -11.77
C THR A 86 -0.57 -12.41 -10.60
N PRO A 87 -0.79 -12.84 -9.34
CA PRO A 87 -0.18 -12.17 -8.20
C PRO A 87 1.33 -12.13 -8.32
N ARG A 88 1.92 -10.95 -8.10
CA ARG A 88 3.36 -10.81 -7.96
C ARG A 88 3.72 -10.82 -6.49
N THR A 89 4.93 -11.28 -6.18
CA THR A 89 5.42 -11.30 -4.80
C THR A 89 6.81 -10.72 -4.71
N THR A 90 7.12 -10.14 -3.55
CA THR A 90 8.50 -9.78 -3.17
C THR A 90 8.72 -10.06 -1.69
N VAL A 91 9.99 -10.10 -1.29
CA VAL A 91 10.41 -10.24 0.10
C VAL A 91 11.32 -9.07 0.43
N VAL A 92 11.08 -8.46 1.58
CA VAL A 92 11.88 -7.35 2.12
C VAL A 92 12.27 -7.66 3.56
N GLU A 93 13.36 -7.05 4.02
CA GLU A 93 13.83 -7.16 5.40
C GLU A 93 13.60 -5.83 6.14
N ALA A 94 13.13 -5.91 7.38
CA ALA A 94 13.02 -4.76 8.27
C ALA A 94 13.45 -5.15 9.68
N ALA A 95 14.52 -4.53 10.19
CA ALA A 95 15.13 -4.85 11.49
C ALA A 95 15.30 -6.37 11.74
N GLY A 96 15.80 -7.10 10.73
CA GLY A 96 16.01 -8.55 10.79
C GLY A 96 14.73 -9.41 10.72
N THR A 97 13.60 -8.81 10.35
CA THR A 97 12.34 -9.53 10.10
C THR A 97 12.06 -9.61 8.61
N THR A 98 11.93 -10.83 8.10
CA THR A 98 11.53 -11.10 6.73
C THR A 98 10.03 -10.86 6.53
N ILE A 99 9.69 -10.01 5.57
CA ILE A 99 8.33 -9.57 5.27
C ILE A 99 8.02 -9.91 3.80
N GLY A 100 6.99 -10.71 3.58
CA GLY A 100 6.47 -11.04 2.27
C GLY A 100 5.42 -10.02 1.85
N ILE A 101 5.46 -9.60 0.59
CA ILE A 101 4.50 -8.67 0.02
C ILE A 101 3.85 -9.33 -1.20
N VAL A 102 2.52 -9.37 -1.23
CA VAL A 102 1.72 -9.84 -2.36
C VAL A 102 1.07 -8.65 -3.04
N PHE A 103 1.33 -8.48 -4.32
CA PHE A 103 0.66 -7.50 -5.16
C PHE A 103 -0.55 -8.16 -5.82
N PHE A 104 -1.74 -7.63 -5.58
CA PHE A 104 -2.97 -8.17 -6.17
C PHE A 104 -3.02 -7.87 -7.67
N PRO A 105 -3.47 -8.85 -8.49
CA PRO A 105 -3.83 -8.59 -9.87
C PRO A 105 -4.97 -7.57 -9.98
N PRO A 106 -4.97 -6.69 -11.00
CA PRO A 106 -6.18 -5.94 -11.32
C PRO A 106 -7.26 -6.89 -11.85
N PRO A 107 -8.55 -6.60 -11.59
CA PRO A 107 -9.63 -7.29 -12.27
C PRO A 107 -9.62 -6.91 -13.77
N PRO A 108 -10.21 -7.76 -14.64
CA PRO A 108 -10.36 -7.42 -16.06
C PRO A 108 -11.13 -6.12 -16.30
N ASP A 109 -12.02 -5.77 -15.37
CA ASP A 109 -12.83 -4.55 -15.39
C ASP A 109 -12.98 -4.02 -13.95
N LEU A 110 -12.37 -2.88 -13.66
CA LEU A 110 -12.38 -2.22 -12.35
C LEU A 110 -13.78 -1.70 -11.94
N THR A 111 -14.75 -1.69 -12.86
CA THR A 111 -16.13 -1.24 -12.58
C THR A 111 -17.06 -2.39 -12.22
N LYS A 112 -16.58 -3.63 -12.28
CA LYS A 112 -17.33 -4.84 -11.98
C LYS A 112 -16.69 -5.58 -10.79
N PRO A 113 -17.46 -6.41 -10.07
CA PRO A 113 -16.90 -7.26 -9.03
C PRO A 113 -15.75 -8.11 -9.54
N ALA A 114 -14.66 -8.14 -8.77
CA ALA A 114 -13.51 -8.97 -9.08
C ALA A 114 -13.88 -10.47 -9.10
N PRO A 115 -13.43 -11.25 -10.11
CA PRO A 115 -13.63 -12.69 -10.11
C PRO A 115 -12.99 -13.35 -8.86
N PRO A 116 -13.68 -14.29 -8.18
CA PRO A 116 -13.15 -14.96 -6.98
C PRO A 116 -11.78 -15.62 -7.18
N ALA A 117 -11.51 -16.09 -8.41
CA ALA A 117 -10.23 -16.69 -8.78
C ALA A 117 -9.01 -15.77 -8.55
N ILE A 118 -9.19 -14.43 -8.58
CA ILE A 118 -8.13 -13.49 -8.23
C ILE A 118 -7.78 -13.63 -6.74
N GLY A 119 -8.80 -13.70 -5.88
CA GLY A 119 -8.63 -13.91 -4.45
C GLY A 119 -7.99 -15.25 -4.13
N ASP A 120 -8.42 -16.33 -4.78
CA ASP A 120 -7.83 -17.66 -4.63
C ASP A 120 -6.34 -17.68 -4.99
N ALA A 121 -5.98 -17.03 -6.10
CA ALA A 121 -4.60 -16.93 -6.56
C ALA A 121 -3.73 -16.14 -5.56
N VAL A 122 -4.25 -15.00 -5.06
CA VAL A 122 -3.57 -14.20 -4.04
C VAL A 122 -3.38 -15.01 -2.76
N ALA A 123 -4.41 -15.71 -2.28
CA ALA A 123 -4.34 -16.51 -1.07
C ALA A 123 -3.31 -17.65 -1.21
N LYS A 124 -3.22 -18.26 -2.39
CA LYS A 124 -2.17 -19.25 -2.70
C LYS A 124 -0.78 -18.63 -2.62
N ALA A 125 -0.54 -17.50 -3.29
CA ALA A 125 0.75 -16.82 -3.28
C ALA A 125 1.16 -16.36 -1.86
N ALA A 126 0.19 -15.92 -1.05
CA ALA A 126 0.41 -15.53 0.33
C ALA A 126 0.84 -16.72 1.22
N ARG A 127 0.20 -17.88 1.06
CA ARG A 127 0.58 -19.12 1.76
C ARG A 127 2.00 -19.59 1.39
N GLU A 128 2.38 -19.44 0.11
CA GLU A 128 3.75 -19.74 -0.32
C GLU A 128 4.76 -18.77 0.33
N LEU A 129 4.47 -17.47 0.38
CA LEU A 129 5.30 -16.49 1.08
C LEU A 129 5.42 -16.75 2.58
N ARG A 130 4.34 -17.21 3.23
CA ARG A 130 4.32 -17.50 4.67
C ARG A 130 5.43 -18.45 5.09
N THR A 131 5.81 -19.40 4.23
CA THR A 131 6.88 -20.37 4.54
C THR A 131 8.26 -19.74 4.76
N LYS A 132 8.45 -18.50 4.29
CA LYS A 132 9.72 -17.77 4.35
C LYS A 132 9.61 -16.38 4.96
N ALA A 133 8.41 -15.93 5.35
CA ALA A 133 8.18 -14.59 5.88
C ALA A 133 7.42 -14.65 7.21
N LYS A 134 7.86 -13.81 8.14
CA LYS A 134 7.21 -13.66 9.45
C LYS A 134 5.94 -12.81 9.39
N LEU A 135 5.86 -11.92 8.40
CA LEU A 135 4.70 -11.09 8.12
C LEU A 135 4.39 -11.14 6.61
N VAL A 136 3.13 -11.30 6.23
CA VAL A 136 2.66 -11.28 4.84
C VAL A 136 1.65 -10.15 4.66
N ILE A 137 2.01 -9.20 3.78
CA ILE A 137 1.21 -7.99 3.50
C ILE A 137 0.67 -8.06 2.08
N GLY A 138 -0.63 -7.82 1.90
CA GLY A 138 -1.25 -7.64 0.59
C GLY A 138 -1.37 -6.17 0.22
N LEU A 139 -1.05 -5.82 -1.04
CA LEU A 139 -1.36 -4.52 -1.63
C LEU A 139 -2.46 -4.72 -2.70
N SER A 140 -3.64 -4.15 -2.44
CA SER A 140 -4.84 -4.34 -3.26
C SER A 140 -5.32 -3.03 -3.85
N GLY A 141 -5.70 -3.08 -5.13
CA GLY A 141 -6.48 -2.02 -5.80
C GLY A 141 -7.88 -2.47 -6.21
N LEU A 142 -8.41 -3.55 -5.62
CA LEU A 142 -9.71 -4.12 -6.02
C LEU A 142 -10.91 -3.23 -5.62
N GLY A 143 -10.73 -2.34 -4.65
CA GLY A 143 -11.85 -1.59 -4.06
C GLY A 143 -12.43 -2.31 -2.85
N MET A 144 -13.18 -1.56 -2.03
CA MET A 144 -13.57 -1.99 -0.69
C MET A 144 -14.39 -3.28 -0.67
N MET A 145 -15.38 -3.39 -1.56
CA MET A 145 -16.33 -4.50 -1.55
C MET A 145 -15.64 -5.83 -1.88
N ASP A 146 -14.75 -5.81 -2.88
CA ASP A 146 -14.01 -7.00 -3.30
C ASP A 146 -12.89 -7.35 -2.30
N GLU A 147 -12.31 -6.35 -1.62
CA GLU A 147 -11.41 -6.57 -0.48
C GLU A 147 -12.14 -7.23 0.70
N GLU A 148 -13.36 -6.80 1.04
CA GLU A 148 -14.17 -7.47 2.08
C GLU A 148 -14.56 -8.89 1.69
N ALA A 149 -14.91 -9.11 0.42
CA ALA A 149 -15.19 -10.44 -0.10
C ALA A 149 -13.95 -11.35 0.00
N PHE A 150 -12.78 -10.84 -0.39
CA PHE A 150 -11.50 -11.56 -0.21
C PHE A 150 -11.23 -11.91 1.25
N LEU A 151 -11.36 -10.94 2.16
CA LEU A 151 -11.13 -11.16 3.59
C LEU A 151 -12.14 -12.14 4.21
N THR A 152 -13.35 -12.22 3.66
CA THR A 152 -14.35 -13.20 4.11
C THR A 152 -14.04 -14.60 3.60
N ALA A 153 -13.61 -14.73 2.34
CA ALA A 153 -13.27 -16.02 1.73
C ALA A 153 -11.91 -16.57 2.21
N HIS A 154 -10.98 -15.70 2.59
CA HIS A 154 -9.61 -16.03 2.95
C HIS A 154 -9.13 -15.26 4.19
N PRO A 155 -9.79 -15.43 5.36
CA PRO A 155 -9.58 -14.57 6.54
C PRO A 155 -8.16 -14.59 7.10
N ASP A 156 -7.42 -15.67 6.85
CA ASP A 156 -6.07 -15.94 7.37
C ASP A 156 -4.97 -15.94 6.29
N ALA A 157 -5.31 -15.58 5.04
CA ALA A 157 -4.32 -15.59 3.96
C ALA A 157 -3.23 -14.53 4.15
N LEU A 158 -3.58 -13.36 4.69
CA LEU A 158 -2.68 -12.23 4.90
C LEU A 158 -2.67 -11.85 6.38
N ASP A 159 -1.59 -11.23 6.84
CA ASP A 159 -1.59 -10.58 8.16
C ASP A 159 -2.10 -9.16 8.08
N VAL A 160 -1.74 -8.46 7.00
CA VAL A 160 -2.13 -7.08 6.75
C VAL A 160 -2.59 -6.97 5.30
N LEU A 161 -3.73 -6.31 5.09
CA LEU A 161 -4.21 -5.91 3.77
C LEU A 161 -4.22 -4.38 3.69
N LEU A 162 -3.47 -3.83 2.74
CA LEU A 162 -3.48 -2.41 2.41
C LEU A 162 -4.23 -2.22 1.10
N GLY A 163 -5.44 -1.70 1.21
CA GLY A 163 -6.35 -1.49 0.09
C GLY A 163 -6.34 -0.07 -0.46
N SER A 164 -6.76 0.04 -1.72
CA SER A 164 -7.05 1.29 -2.42
C SER A 164 -8.19 1.07 -3.42
N GLY A 165 -8.42 2.02 -4.32
CA GLY A 165 -9.51 1.95 -5.28
C GLY A 165 -10.85 2.39 -4.71
N ILE A 166 -11.91 2.11 -5.49
CA ILE A 166 -13.27 2.60 -5.28
C ILE A 166 -13.72 2.44 -3.81
N ASN A 167 -14.51 3.43 -3.34
CA ASN A 167 -15.06 3.59 -1.99
C ASN A 167 -14.08 4.12 -0.93
N ALA A 168 -14.59 4.36 0.29
CA ALA A 168 -13.93 5.15 1.32
C ALA A 168 -12.70 4.49 1.96
N GLY A 169 -11.72 5.33 2.32
CA GLY A 169 -10.59 4.94 3.16
C GLY A 169 -11.02 4.56 4.59
N ASN A 170 -10.14 3.85 5.29
CA ASN A 170 -10.25 3.58 6.72
C ASN A 170 -8.85 3.55 7.35
N ALA A 171 -8.72 4.03 8.58
CA ALA A 171 -7.43 4.12 9.28
C ALA A 171 -6.73 2.75 9.43
N GLY A 172 -7.53 1.71 9.66
CA GLY A 172 -7.10 0.36 9.99
C GLY A 172 -8.12 -0.29 10.93
N LYS A 173 -8.63 -1.46 10.57
CA LYS A 173 -9.55 -2.27 11.38
C LYS A 173 -9.20 -3.75 11.26
N ALA A 174 -9.56 -4.52 12.28
CA ALA A 174 -9.49 -5.97 12.18
C ALA A 174 -10.54 -6.47 11.17
N GLY A 175 -10.12 -7.33 10.24
CA GLY A 175 -11.00 -8.02 9.31
C GLY A 175 -11.85 -9.09 10.00
N PRO A 176 -12.71 -9.81 9.25
CA PRO A 176 -13.49 -10.93 9.77
C PRO A 176 -12.62 -11.92 10.56
N GLY A 177 -13.06 -12.29 11.76
CA GLY A 177 -12.32 -13.20 12.66
C GLY A 177 -11.02 -12.63 13.26
N GLY A 178 -10.69 -11.37 12.99
CA GLY A 178 -9.53 -10.68 13.58
C GLY A 178 -8.16 -11.17 13.11
N LYS A 179 -8.09 -11.95 12.03
CA LYS A 179 -6.85 -12.58 11.53
C LYS A 179 -6.05 -11.68 10.59
N THR A 180 -6.71 -10.80 9.84
CA THR A 180 -6.06 -9.79 8.99
C THR A 180 -6.32 -8.38 9.51
N LEU A 181 -5.30 -7.53 9.58
CA LEU A 181 -5.43 -6.08 9.79
C LEU A 181 -5.64 -5.41 8.43
N TRP A 182 -6.76 -4.72 8.24
CA TRP A 182 -7.10 -4.12 6.97
C TRP A 182 -7.17 -2.60 7.09
N ALA A 183 -6.42 -1.90 6.24
CA ALA A 183 -6.42 -0.44 6.16
C ALA A 183 -6.56 0.01 4.72
N ARG A 184 -7.20 1.16 4.50
CA ARG A 184 -7.34 1.77 3.17
C ARG A 184 -7.00 3.24 3.22
N ALA A 185 -6.03 3.67 2.42
CA ALA A 185 -5.67 5.08 2.37
C ALA A 185 -6.85 5.92 1.87
N TYR A 186 -7.02 7.13 2.41
CA TYR A 186 -8.01 8.07 1.88
C TYR A 186 -7.50 8.69 0.57
N THR A 187 -8.43 9.01 -0.32
CA THR A 187 -8.11 9.50 -1.65
C THR A 187 -7.45 10.89 -1.61
N ARG A 188 -6.81 11.27 -2.74
CA ARG A 188 -6.22 12.59 -3.00
C ARG A 188 -4.95 12.93 -2.21
N GLY A 189 -4.37 11.97 -1.49
CA GLY A 189 -3.05 12.11 -0.88
C GLY A 189 -2.94 13.25 0.14
N LYS A 190 -4.07 13.68 0.72
CA LYS A 190 -4.12 14.63 1.84
C LYS A 190 -3.72 13.99 3.17
N THR A 191 -3.77 12.67 3.23
CA THR A 191 -3.47 11.91 4.43
C THR A 191 -2.50 10.77 4.14
N VAL A 192 -1.92 10.24 5.21
CA VAL A 192 -1.18 8.97 5.22
C VAL A 192 -1.78 8.10 6.31
N ASN A 193 -2.09 6.86 5.99
CA ASN A 193 -2.42 5.89 7.04
C ASN A 193 -1.13 5.41 7.69
N ARG A 194 -1.08 5.46 9.01
CA ARG A 194 0.00 4.91 9.82
C ARG A 194 -0.55 3.71 10.60
N LEU A 195 0.10 2.56 10.43
CA LEU A 195 -0.14 1.38 11.24
C LEU A 195 1.10 1.11 12.09
N ASP A 196 0.95 1.17 13.41
CA ASP A 196 1.99 0.70 14.33
C ASP A 196 1.63 -0.73 14.75
N LEU A 197 2.44 -1.70 14.33
CA LEU A 197 2.29 -3.11 14.74
C LEU A 197 3.03 -3.30 16.07
N LEU A 198 2.27 -3.47 17.15
CA LEU A 198 2.81 -3.63 18.51
C LEU A 198 3.20 -5.08 18.81
N ALA A 199 2.66 -6.02 18.04
CA ALA A 199 3.04 -7.42 18.02
C ALA A 199 3.00 -7.95 16.58
N LEU A 200 3.80 -8.97 16.30
CA LEU A 200 3.76 -9.69 15.03
C LEU A 200 2.95 -10.98 15.16
N PRO A 201 2.25 -11.40 14.09
CA PRO A 201 1.54 -12.68 14.05
C PRO A 201 2.51 -13.87 14.13
N GLY A 202 2.00 -15.02 14.57
CA GLY A 202 2.78 -16.26 14.66
C GLY A 202 2.25 -17.26 15.70
N ALA A 203 1.55 -16.80 16.74
CA ALA A 203 0.81 -17.66 17.64
C ALA A 203 -0.53 -18.09 17.02
N ALA A 204 -1.01 -19.31 17.33
CA ALA A 204 -2.25 -19.85 16.75
C ALA A 204 -3.49 -19.01 17.13
N ASP A 205 -3.48 -18.44 18.34
CA ASP A 205 -4.53 -17.59 18.90
C ASP A 205 -4.33 -16.10 18.61
N PHE A 206 -3.31 -15.73 17.83
CA PHE A 206 -3.06 -14.33 17.48
C PHE A 206 -4.29 -13.70 16.81
N THR A 207 -4.62 -12.49 17.26
CA THR A 207 -5.68 -11.64 16.68
C THR A 207 -5.28 -10.17 16.72
N TRP A 208 -5.73 -9.41 15.71
CA TRP A 208 -5.58 -7.98 15.67
C TRP A 208 -6.60 -7.30 16.60
N THR A 209 -6.10 -6.59 17.60
CA THR A 209 -6.90 -5.87 18.59
C THR A 209 -6.44 -4.41 18.67
N PRO A 210 -7.35 -3.44 18.53
CA PRO A 210 -7.01 -2.02 18.65
C PRO A 210 -6.39 -1.71 20.01
N ASN A 211 -5.27 -0.98 20.02
CA ASN A 211 -4.47 -0.63 21.21
C ASN A 211 -3.83 -1.82 21.94
N GLY A 212 -4.07 -3.06 21.51
CA GLY A 212 -3.40 -4.26 22.00
C GLY A 212 -2.27 -4.65 21.06
N THR A 213 -2.61 -5.23 19.92
CA THR A 213 -1.62 -5.70 18.93
C THR A 213 -1.34 -4.69 17.83
N PHE A 214 -2.17 -3.66 17.64
CA PHE A 214 -1.89 -2.56 16.71
C PHE A 214 -2.46 -1.21 17.15
N LYS A 215 -1.89 -0.13 16.59
CA LYS A 215 -2.52 1.20 16.51
C LYS A 215 -2.66 1.62 15.06
N ALA A 216 -3.72 2.36 14.75
CA ALA A 216 -4.00 2.85 13.41
C ALA A 216 -4.40 4.32 13.46
N GLU A 217 -3.76 5.14 12.64
CA GLU A 217 -3.98 6.58 12.58
C GLU A 217 -4.07 7.06 11.14
N VAL A 218 -4.87 8.11 10.93
CA VAL A 218 -4.92 8.87 9.67
C VAL A 218 -4.22 10.18 9.91
N ILE A 219 -3.02 10.32 9.35
CA ILE A 219 -2.20 11.51 9.53
C ILE A 219 -2.57 12.52 8.47
N ASN A 220 -3.12 13.66 8.88
CA ASN A 220 -3.37 14.79 7.99
C ASN A 220 -2.05 15.47 7.62
N LEU A 221 -1.79 15.65 6.32
CA LEU A 221 -0.60 16.31 5.81
C LEU A 221 -0.83 17.82 5.68
N ASP A 222 -0.97 18.50 6.82
CA ASP A 222 -1.20 19.94 6.92
C ASP A 222 0.11 20.73 7.16
N GLU A 223 -0.01 21.98 7.60
CA GLU A 223 1.12 22.90 7.81
C GLU A 223 2.06 22.47 8.95
N THR A 224 1.65 21.54 9.81
CA THR A 224 2.53 20.94 10.84
C THR A 224 3.66 20.12 10.21
N PHE A 225 3.47 19.63 8.99
CA PHE A 225 4.50 19.00 8.19
C PHE A 225 4.99 19.97 7.11
N PRO A 226 6.17 20.62 7.28
CA PRO A 226 6.71 21.49 6.25
C PRO A 226 6.94 20.69 4.95
N ALA A 227 6.76 21.34 3.81
CA ALA A 227 7.00 20.68 2.52
C ALA A 227 8.48 20.36 2.35
N ASP A 228 8.80 19.10 2.02
CA ASP A 228 10.15 18.70 1.66
C ASP A 228 10.70 19.57 0.51
N PRO A 229 11.84 20.27 0.71
CA PRO A 229 12.33 21.25 -0.25
C PRO A 229 12.79 20.61 -1.57
N ASP A 230 13.37 19.42 -1.53
CA ASP A 230 13.86 18.73 -2.73
C ASP A 230 12.69 18.29 -3.60
N ILE A 231 11.63 17.74 -2.99
CA ILE A 231 10.42 17.37 -3.72
C ILE A 231 9.67 18.61 -4.21
N LYS A 232 9.61 19.68 -3.41
CA LYS A 232 8.94 20.92 -3.81
C LYS A 232 9.56 21.48 -5.09
N LYS A 233 10.89 21.51 -5.17
CA LYS A 233 11.66 22.01 -6.32
C LYS A 233 11.37 21.25 -7.62
N LEU A 234 10.90 20.00 -7.57
CA LEU A 234 10.53 19.24 -8.77
C LEU A 234 9.30 19.80 -9.51
N PHE A 235 8.53 20.67 -8.85
CA PHE A 235 7.26 21.21 -9.37
C PHE A 235 7.26 22.73 -9.55
N GLU A 236 8.42 23.36 -9.35
CA GLU A 236 8.68 24.78 -9.62
C GLU A 236 9.27 24.93 -11.04
#